data_AF-A0A975CTT6-F1
#
_entry.id   AF-A0A975CTT6-F1
#
_cell.length_a   1.000
_cell.length_b   1.000
_cell.length_c   1.000
_cell.angle_alpha   90.00
_cell.angle_beta   90.00
_cell.angle_gamma   90.00
#
_symmetry.space_group_name_H-M   'P 1'
#
loop_
_entity.id
_entity.type
_entity.pdbx_description
1 polymer ?
#
loop_
_entity_poly.entity_id
_entity_poly.type
_entity_poly.pdbx_seq_one_letter_code
_entity_poly.pdbx_strand_id
1 'polypeptide(L)'
;MKKLIAVLFAVMMMITSVAAVAEAPLAGGWTPSADPAVTDEIKAIVDQALEGLVGVNYTPVAFLGSQVVAGTNYAVLCQAAVVYPDAAPSYVIIYIYRDLEGNASILNIADFDIGALCTYGAEE
;
A
#
# COMPACT_ATOMS: atom_id res chain seq x y z
N MET A 1 -16.69 52.92 -3.92
CA MET A 1 -15.75 52.34 -2.93
C MET A 1 -16.36 51.21 -2.10
N LYS A 2 -17.62 51.29 -1.62
CA LYS A 2 -18.27 50.21 -0.83
C LYS A 2 -18.48 48.88 -1.57
N LYS A 3 -18.74 48.91 -2.88
CA LYS A 3 -18.96 47.69 -3.70
C LYS A 3 -17.68 46.91 -4.03
N LEU A 4 -16.52 47.58 -4.10
CA LEU A 4 -15.23 46.90 -4.34
C LEU A 4 -14.72 46.16 -3.10
N ILE A 5 -14.93 46.73 -1.90
CA ILE A 5 -14.51 46.12 -0.63
C ILE A 5 -15.34 44.86 -0.33
N ALA A 6 -16.65 44.89 -0.63
CA ALA A 6 -17.53 43.73 -0.46
C ALA A 6 -17.17 42.57 -1.42
N VAL A 7 -16.74 42.87 -2.64
CA VAL A 7 -16.30 41.86 -3.61
C VAL A 7 -14.96 41.24 -3.21
N LEU A 8 -14.02 42.03 -2.67
CA LEU A 8 -12.76 41.49 -2.14
C LEU A 8 -12.99 40.55 -0.95
N PHE A 9 -13.90 40.90 -0.04
CA PHE A 9 -14.25 40.05 1.11
C PHE A 9 -14.97 38.76 0.69
N ALA A 10 -15.86 38.83 -0.31
CA ALA A 10 -16.58 37.65 -0.82
C ALA A 10 -15.65 36.69 -1.58
N VAL A 11 -14.69 37.22 -2.35
CA VAL A 11 -13.68 36.40 -3.06
C VAL A 11 -12.70 35.75 -2.08
N MET A 12 -12.35 36.42 -0.98
CA MET A 12 -11.49 35.86 0.06
C MET A 12 -12.18 34.75 0.88
N MET A 13 -13.52 34.75 0.96
CA MET A 13 -14.30 33.73 1.65
C MET A 13 -14.61 32.48 0.79
N MET A 14 -14.48 32.58 -0.55
CA MET A 14 -14.70 31.45 -1.47
C MET A 14 -13.47 30.53 -1.68
N ILE A 15 -12.32 30.83 -1.06
CA ILE A 15 -11.09 29.99 -1.16
C ILE A 15 -10.94 29.08 0.07
N THR A 16 -12.00 28.84 0.84
CA THR A 16 -11.97 27.78 1.86
C THR A 16 -12.12 26.44 1.16
N SER A 17 -11.00 25.94 0.65
CA SER A 17 -10.86 24.56 0.20
C SER A 17 -11.32 23.62 1.31
N VAL A 18 -12.07 22.60 0.92
CA VAL A 18 -12.21 21.39 1.73
C VAL A 18 -10.83 20.74 1.72
N ALA A 19 -9.98 21.15 2.66
CA ALA A 19 -8.85 20.32 3.04
C ALA A 19 -9.47 19.09 3.70
N ALA A 20 -9.46 17.97 2.98
CA ALA A 20 -9.52 16.68 3.64
C ALA A 20 -8.44 16.73 4.73
N VAL A 21 -8.84 16.58 5.99
CA VAL A 21 -7.90 16.47 7.10
C VAL A 21 -7.20 15.13 6.90
N ALA A 22 -6.17 15.12 6.06
CA ALA A 22 -5.18 14.08 6.07
C ALA A 22 -4.51 14.20 7.44
N GLU A 23 -4.71 13.23 8.32
CA GLU A 23 -3.89 13.10 9.52
C GLU A 23 -2.43 13.27 9.12
N ALA A 24 -1.71 14.18 9.78
CA ALA A 24 -0.30 14.36 9.50
C ALA A 24 0.39 12.99 9.67
N PRO A 25 1.10 12.49 8.65
CA PRO A 25 1.71 11.17 8.73
C PRO A 25 2.61 11.13 9.96
N LEU A 26 2.33 10.19 10.86
CA LEU A 26 3.13 9.99 12.06
C LEU A 26 4.56 9.67 11.61
N ALA A 27 5.55 10.31 12.22
CA ALA A 27 6.95 10.01 11.95
C ALA A 27 7.19 8.51 12.21
N GLY A 28 7.62 7.78 11.17
CA GLY A 28 7.80 6.33 11.23
C GLY A 28 6.51 5.50 11.13
N GLY A 29 5.35 6.09 10.81
CA GLY A 29 4.11 5.38 10.53
C GLY A 29 4.01 4.86 9.08
N TRP A 30 3.09 3.94 8.85
CA TRP A 30 2.73 3.50 7.49
C TRP A 30 1.91 4.56 6.78
N THR A 31 2.27 4.84 5.52
CA THR A 31 1.52 5.68 4.60
C THR A 31 0.86 4.78 3.56
N PRO A 32 -0.49 4.69 3.53
CA PRO A 32 -1.20 3.93 2.50
C PRO A 32 -0.90 4.47 1.11
N SER A 33 -0.83 3.58 0.11
CA SER A 33 -0.70 4.01 -1.28
C SER A 33 -1.98 4.65 -1.77
N ALA A 34 -1.87 5.81 -2.41
CA ALA A 34 -3.00 6.44 -3.10
C ALA A 34 -3.35 5.72 -4.42
N ASP A 35 -2.38 5.03 -5.02
CA ASP A 35 -2.53 4.25 -6.24
C ASP A 35 -2.03 2.82 -5.99
N PRO A 36 -2.88 1.80 -6.09
CA PRO A 36 -2.48 0.41 -5.89
C PRO A 36 -1.63 -0.15 -7.03
N ALA A 37 -1.38 0.61 -8.10
CA ALA A 37 -0.59 0.14 -9.24
C ALA A 37 0.78 -0.42 -8.82
N VAL A 38 1.08 -1.62 -9.30
CA VAL A 38 2.42 -2.21 -9.19
C VAL A 38 3.29 -1.61 -10.30
N THR A 39 4.16 -0.69 -9.92
CA THR A 39 5.16 -0.11 -10.84
C THR A 39 6.33 -1.09 -11.05
N ASP A 40 7.14 -0.84 -12.08
CA ASP A 40 8.37 -1.61 -12.32
C ASP A 40 9.34 -1.55 -11.13
N GLU A 41 9.36 -0.44 -10.38
CA GLU A 41 10.16 -0.33 -9.15
C GLU A 41 9.66 -1.27 -8.05
N ILE A 42 8.36 -1.29 -7.78
CA ILE A 42 7.78 -2.19 -6.77
C ILE A 42 8.01 -3.64 -7.17
N LYS A 43 7.86 -3.95 -8.46
CA LYS A 43 8.16 -5.28 -8.99
C LYS A 43 9.62 -5.67 -8.75
N ALA A 44 10.57 -4.79 -9.07
CA ALA A 44 11.99 -5.05 -8.84
C ALA A 44 12.32 -5.26 -7.35
N ILE A 45 11.70 -4.48 -6.46
CA ILE A 45 11.86 -4.64 -5.00
C ILE A 45 11.34 -6.02 -4.55
N VAL A 46 10.18 -6.45 -5.07
CA VAL A 46 9.63 -7.77 -4.74
C VAL A 46 10.50 -8.90 -5.30
N ASP A 47 10.90 -8.80 -6.57
CA ASP A 47 11.75 -9.80 -7.25
C ASP A 47 13.07 -9.99 -6.49
N GLN A 48 13.71 -8.90 -6.06
CA GLN A 48 14.93 -8.95 -5.28
C GLN A 48 14.70 -9.51 -3.86
N ALA A 49 13.62 -9.11 -3.19
CA ALA A 49 13.31 -9.61 -1.85
C ALA A 49 13.01 -11.12 -1.84
N LEU A 50 12.45 -11.65 -2.93
CA LEU A 50 12.15 -13.07 -3.11
C LEU A 50 13.30 -13.89 -3.69
N GLU A 51 14.44 -13.26 -4.02
CA GLU A 51 15.59 -13.97 -4.56
C GLU A 51 16.04 -15.09 -3.60
N GLY A 52 16.05 -16.32 -4.10
CA GLY A 52 16.37 -17.52 -3.31
C GLY A 52 15.20 -18.17 -2.58
N LEU A 53 14.00 -17.59 -2.59
CA LEU A 53 12.79 -18.26 -2.10
C LEU A 53 12.25 -19.24 -3.15
N VAL A 54 12.09 -20.51 -2.77
CA VAL A 54 11.65 -21.59 -3.67
C VAL A 54 10.39 -22.27 -3.15
N GLY A 55 9.59 -22.85 -4.06
CA GLY A 55 8.42 -23.66 -3.72
C GLY A 55 7.06 -22.94 -3.76
N VAL A 56 7.05 -21.61 -3.82
CA VAL A 56 5.85 -20.79 -4.02
C VAL A 56 6.17 -19.66 -4.99
N ASN A 57 5.32 -19.46 -5.99
CA ASN A 57 5.44 -18.32 -6.89
C ASN A 57 4.57 -17.16 -6.38
N TYR A 58 5.18 -16.01 -6.13
CA TYR A 58 4.47 -14.80 -5.71
C TYR A 58 4.39 -13.80 -6.87
N THR A 59 3.18 -13.40 -7.22
CA THR A 59 2.92 -12.37 -8.24
C THR A 59 2.38 -11.12 -7.56
N PRO A 60 3.06 -9.97 -7.59
CA PRO A 60 2.52 -8.71 -7.09
C PRO A 60 1.20 -8.34 -7.77
N VAL A 61 0.20 -7.95 -6.97
CA VAL A 61 -1.14 -7.57 -7.44
C VAL A 61 -1.45 -6.11 -7.11
N ALA A 62 -1.06 -5.64 -5.92
CA ALA A 62 -1.28 -4.26 -5.52
C ALA A 62 -0.21 -3.75 -4.56
N PHE A 63 0.22 -2.50 -4.75
CA PHE A 63 1.04 -1.77 -3.78
C PHE A 63 0.14 -1.16 -2.70
N LEU A 64 0.35 -1.55 -1.44
CA LEU A 64 -0.54 -1.15 -0.33
C LEU A 64 -0.03 0.10 0.40
N GLY A 65 1.28 0.34 0.41
CA GLY A 65 1.87 1.50 1.06
C GLY A 65 3.31 1.29 1.51
N SER A 66 3.88 2.32 2.13
CA SER A 66 5.26 2.32 2.59
C SER A 66 5.40 2.99 3.96
N GLN A 67 6.53 2.74 4.62
CA GLN A 67 6.90 3.34 5.89
C GLN A 67 8.37 3.73 5.85
N VAL A 68 8.67 4.99 6.15
CA VAL A 68 10.04 5.50 6.21
C VAL A 68 10.67 5.13 7.56
N VAL A 69 11.84 4.49 7.50
CA VAL A 69 12.66 4.08 8.66
C VAL A 69 14.11 4.50 8.39
N ALA A 70 15.11 3.77 8.90
CA ALA A 70 16.50 3.86 8.41
C ALA A 70 16.67 3.18 7.03
N GLY A 71 15.79 3.54 6.09
CA GLY A 71 15.45 2.80 4.87
C GLY A 71 13.96 2.95 4.60
N THR A 72 13.36 2.00 3.87
CA THR A 72 11.92 2.02 3.58
C THR A 72 11.34 0.62 3.70
N ASN A 73 10.25 0.48 4.47
CA ASN A 73 9.41 -0.71 4.41
C ASN A 73 8.32 -0.54 3.35
N TYR A 74 7.97 -1.61 2.66
CA TYR A 74 6.91 -1.69 1.66
C TYR A 74 5.94 -2.80 2.05
N ALA A 75 4.65 -2.60 1.79
CA ALA A 75 3.63 -3.62 1.89
C ALA A 75 3.02 -3.85 0.50
N VAL A 76 3.10 -5.09 0.01
CA VAL A 76 2.63 -5.47 -1.33
C VAL A 76 1.69 -6.67 -1.19
N LEU A 77 0.49 -6.56 -1.76
CA LEU A 77 -0.41 -7.70 -1.92
C LEU A 77 0.10 -8.56 -3.08
N CYS A 78 0.34 -9.84 -2.82
CA CYS A 78 0.77 -10.81 -3.80
C CYS A 78 -0.21 -11.97 -3.88
N GLN A 79 -0.44 -12.46 -5.09
CA GLN A 79 -1.02 -13.78 -5.30
C GLN A 79 0.09 -14.83 -5.09
N ALA A 80 -0.16 -15.82 -4.24
CA ALA A 80 0.72 -16.93 -3.97
C ALA A 80 0.17 -18.21 -4.63
N ALA A 81 0.95 -18.75 -5.58
CA ALA A 81 0.65 -19.99 -6.28
C ALA A 81 1.64 -21.09 -5.86
N VAL A 82 1.13 -22.14 -5.23
CA VAL A 82 1.92 -23.33 -4.85
C VAL A 82 2.13 -24.20 -6.09
N VAL A 83 3.30 -24.81 -6.23
CA VAL A 83 3.71 -25.55 -7.45
C VAL A 83 3.12 -26.98 -7.51
N TYR A 84 1.87 -27.19 -7.05
CA TYR A 84 1.15 -28.47 -7.15
C TYR A 84 -0.16 -28.30 -7.95
N PRO A 85 -0.54 -29.25 -8.82
CA PRO A 85 -1.78 -29.19 -9.58
C PRO A 85 -3.02 -29.05 -8.67
N ASP A 86 -3.96 -28.19 -9.06
CA ASP A 86 -5.22 -27.90 -8.34
C ASP A 86 -5.10 -27.10 -7.02
N ALA A 87 -3.93 -26.53 -6.70
CA ALA A 87 -3.82 -25.61 -5.58
C ALA A 87 -4.63 -24.32 -5.83
N ALA A 88 -5.60 -24.03 -4.97
CA ALA A 88 -6.33 -22.77 -5.02
C ALA A 88 -5.35 -21.59 -4.83
N PRO A 89 -5.47 -20.51 -5.63
CA PRO A 89 -4.64 -19.34 -5.44
C PRO A 89 -4.93 -18.73 -4.06
N SER A 90 -3.88 -18.50 -3.29
CA SER A 90 -3.95 -17.77 -2.02
C SER A 90 -3.43 -16.35 -2.21
N TYR A 91 -3.81 -15.44 -1.32
CA TYR A 91 -3.32 -14.07 -1.34
C TYR A 91 -2.59 -13.80 -0.03
N VAL A 92 -1.47 -13.10 -0.13
CA VAL A 92 -0.62 -12.74 1.01
C VAL A 92 -0.20 -11.29 0.90
N ILE A 93 0.07 -10.66 2.03
CA ILE A 93 0.76 -9.37 2.11
C ILE A 93 2.22 -9.66 2.41
N ILE A 94 3.11 -9.27 1.50
CA ILE A 94 4.56 -9.34 1.73
C ILE A 94 5.01 -7.97 2.24
N TYR A 95 5.63 -7.98 3.41
CA TYR A 95 6.33 -6.85 3.98
C TYR A 95 7.81 -6.94 3.61
N ILE A 96 8.33 -5.91 2.97
CA ILE A 96 9.70 -5.87 2.44
C ILE A 96 10.43 -4.68 3.06
N TYR A 97 11.65 -4.89 3.52
CA TYR A 97 12.56 -3.82 3.91
C TYR A 97 13.56 -3.56 2.79
N ARG A 98 13.73 -2.30 2.41
CA ARG A 98 14.78 -1.81 1.53
C ARG A 98 15.71 -0.89 2.31
N ASP A 99 16.99 -1.22 2.35
CA ASP A 99 17.99 -0.38 3.00
C ASP A 99 18.35 0.86 2.15
N LEU A 100 19.22 1.72 2.68
CA LEU A 100 19.68 2.95 2.01
C LEU A 100 20.62 2.68 0.82
N GLU A 101 21.15 1.47 0.69
CA GLU A 101 22.00 1.02 -0.42
C GLU A 101 21.18 0.41 -1.56
N GLY A 102 19.89 0.17 -1.31
CA GLY A 102 18.93 -0.37 -2.26
C GLY A 102 18.69 -1.87 -2.13
N ASN A 103 19.25 -2.54 -1.12
CA ASN A 103 19.06 -3.97 -0.93
C ASN A 103 17.68 -4.26 -0.33
N ALA A 104 16.91 -5.15 -0.96
CA ALA A 104 15.59 -5.56 -0.51
C ALA A 104 15.60 -6.94 0.17
N SER A 105 14.83 -7.08 1.25
CA SER A 105 14.68 -8.34 1.99
C SER A 105 13.28 -8.48 2.59
N ILE A 106 12.79 -9.71 2.73
CA ILE A 106 11.48 -9.98 3.33
C ILE A 106 11.56 -9.76 4.84
N LEU A 107 10.63 -8.96 5.36
CA LEU A 107 10.38 -8.83 6.81
C LEU A 107 9.36 -9.85 7.28
N ASN A 108 8.27 -9.99 6.55
CA ASN A 108 7.15 -10.87 6.92
C ASN A 108 6.30 -11.21 5.69
N ILE A 109 5.61 -12.35 5.76
CA ILE A 109 4.56 -12.73 4.82
C ILE A 109 3.32 -13.02 5.67
N ALA A 110 2.26 -12.25 5.47
CA ALA A 110 1.00 -12.38 6.20
C ALA A 110 -0.09 -12.90 5.28
N ASP A 111 -0.85 -13.90 5.72
CA ASP A 111 -1.98 -14.41 4.96
C ASP A 111 -3.11 -13.38 4.88
N PHE A 112 -3.72 -13.26 3.70
CA PHE A 112 -4.96 -12.52 3.50
C PHE A 112 -6.13 -13.50 3.55
N ASP A 113 -6.87 -13.51 4.66
CA ASP A 113 -7.97 -14.46 4.87
C ASP A 113 -9.19 -14.14 3.98
N ILE A 114 -9.22 -14.80 2.82
CA ILE A 114 -10.36 -14.77 1.88
C ILE A 114 -11.57 -15.52 2.46
N GLY A 115 -11.37 -16.51 3.34
CA GLY A 115 -12.45 -17.29 3.94
C GLY A 115 -13.42 -16.43 4.75
N ALA A 116 -12.91 -15.34 5.35
CA ALA A 116 -13.73 -14.34 6.04
C ALA A 116 -14.85 -13.75 5.15
N LEU A 117 -14.67 -13.70 3.82
CA LEU A 117 -15.70 -13.22 2.89
C LEU A 117 -16.95 -14.11 2.89
N CYS A 118 -16.80 -15.42 3.14
CA CYS A 118 -17.93 -16.35 3.14
C CYS A 118 -18.89 -16.10 4.31
N THR A 119 -18.40 -15.47 5.38
CA THR A 119 -19.19 -15.12 6.57
C THR A 119 -19.55 -13.64 6.64
N TYR A 120 -19.09 -12.85 5.66
CA TYR A 120 -19.39 -11.43 5.61
C TYR A 120 -20.89 -11.19 5.38
N GLY A 121 -21.55 -10.53 6.34
CA GLY A 121 -22.99 -10.24 6.28
C GLY A 121 -23.89 -11.43 6.63
N ALA A 122 -23.34 -12.52 7.17
CA ALA A 122 -24.12 -13.67 7.62
C ALA A 122 -24.76 -13.48 9.02
N GLU A 123 -24.64 -12.29 9.61
CA GLU A 123 -25.39 -11.90 10.81
C GLU A 123 -26.74 -11.29 10.40
N GLU A 124 -27.75 -12.15 10.23
CA GLU A 124 -29.18 -11.84 10.41
C GLU A 124 -29.78 -12.77 11.48
#